data_AF-F0YKD2-F1
#
_entry.id   AF-F0YKD2-F1
#
_cell.length_a   1.000
_cell.length_b   1.000
_cell.length_c   1.000
_cell.angle_alpha   90.00
_cell.angle_beta   90.00
_cell.angle_gamma   90.00
#
_symmetry.space_group_name_H-M   'P 1'
#
loop_
_entity.id
_entity.type
_entity.pdbx_description
1 polymer ?
#
loop_
_entity_poly.entity_id
_entity_poly.type
_entity_poly.pdbx_seq_one_letter_code
_entity_poly.pdbx_strand_id
1 'polypeptide(L)'
;MDRARGAARLPPEVNRVLYVRNLPFKTEEMLSTEEIYDIFGKRVYGAIRQIRIGNRPDTRGTAFVVYEDIHDAKNAVDHLSGFNVCGRYLIVLYYQAARMAKRTESLEQKRAELEALKRRAAA
;
A
#
# COMPACT_ATOMS: atom_id res chain seq x y z
N MET A 1 -7.18 18.58 34.31
CA MET A 1 -6.24 19.11 33.30
C MET A 1 -6.54 18.42 31.98
N ASP A 2 -7.61 18.87 31.32
CA ASP A 2 -8.05 18.36 30.02
C ASP A 2 -7.23 19.02 28.92
N ARG A 3 -6.16 18.36 28.46
CA ARG A 3 -5.48 18.75 27.22
C ARG A 3 -6.21 18.08 26.05
N ALA A 4 -7.32 18.68 25.66
CA ALA A 4 -7.85 18.54 24.31
C ALA A 4 -6.81 19.06 23.32
N ARG A 5 -5.90 18.17 22.88
CA ARG A 5 -5.20 18.35 21.60
C ARG A 5 -6.31 18.39 20.55
N GLY A 6 -6.67 19.60 20.10
CA GLY A 6 -7.57 19.77 18.98
C GLY A 6 -7.03 18.97 17.81
N ALA A 7 -7.68 17.85 17.50
CA ALA A 7 -7.39 17.07 16.31
C ALA A 7 -7.74 17.95 15.11
N ALA A 8 -6.74 18.63 14.56
CA ALA A 8 -6.86 19.29 13.27
C ALA A 8 -7.38 18.23 12.29
N ARG A 9 -8.64 18.37 11.84
CA ARG A 9 -9.27 17.39 10.96
C ARG A 9 -8.42 17.29 9.71
N LEU A 10 -7.75 16.15 9.54
CA LEU A 10 -6.98 15.85 8.35
C LEU A 10 -7.92 15.81 7.13
N PRO A 11 -7.44 16.19 5.94
CA PRO A 11 -8.28 16.19 4.74
C PRO A 11 -8.89 14.79 4.51
N PRO A 12 -10.09 14.70 3.90
CA PRO A 12 -10.82 13.45 3.74
C PRO A 12 -10.07 12.41 2.87
N GLU A 13 -9.01 12.84 2.19
CA GLU A 13 -8.13 12.00 1.38
C GLU A 13 -7.12 11.22 2.21
N VAL A 14 -6.87 11.63 3.46
CA VAL A 14 -5.96 10.95 4.38
C VAL A 14 -6.69 9.76 4.98
N ASN A 15 -6.07 8.59 4.89
CA ASN A 15 -6.60 7.34 5.41
C ASN A 15 -5.57 6.67 6.31
N ARG A 16 -6.03 5.93 7.31
CA ARG A 16 -5.19 5.09 8.20
C ARG A 16 -4.56 3.92 7.46
N VAL A 17 -5.17 3.55 6.34
CA VAL A 17 -4.69 2.50 5.46
C VAL A 17 -3.82 3.12 4.38
N LEU A 18 -2.58 2.65 4.30
CA LEU A 18 -1.64 3.00 3.24
C LEU A 18 -1.50 1.84 2.26
N TYR A 19 -1.34 2.22 0.99
CA TYR A 19 -1.03 1.34 -0.11
C TYR A 19 0.39 1.60 -0.57
N VAL A 20 1.25 0.62 -0.36
CA VAL A 20 2.67 0.64 -0.70
C VAL A 20 2.87 -0.10 -2.02
N ARG A 21 3.62 0.51 -2.92
CA ARG A 21 4.03 -0.06 -4.21
C ARG A 21 5.53 0.00 -4.38
N ASN A 22 6.00 -0.78 -5.34
CA ASN A 22 7.41 -0.87 -5.73
C ASN A 22 8.30 -1.44 -4.62
N LEU A 23 7.75 -2.28 -3.75
CA LEU A 23 8.54 -3.03 -2.79
C LEU A 23 9.51 -3.97 -3.54
N PRO A 24 10.72 -4.16 -3.02
CA PRO A 24 11.62 -5.19 -3.54
C PRO A 24 10.94 -6.57 -3.46
N PHE A 25 11.00 -7.29 -4.58
CA PHE A 25 10.36 -8.60 -4.76
C PHE A 25 11.30 -9.61 -5.46
N LYS A 26 12.57 -9.24 -5.67
CA LYS A 26 13.53 -10.14 -6.33
C LYS A 26 13.81 -11.34 -5.42
N THR A 27 14.10 -12.46 -6.06
CA THR A 27 14.15 -13.84 -5.54
C THR A 27 15.00 -14.08 -4.30
N GLU A 28 15.87 -13.13 -3.92
CA GLU A 28 16.84 -13.27 -2.82
C GLU A 28 16.59 -12.22 -1.71
N GLU A 29 15.69 -11.26 -1.96
CA GLU A 29 15.37 -10.12 -1.08
C GLU A 29 13.85 -9.88 -1.06
N MET A 30 13.05 -10.95 -0.89
CA MET A 30 11.66 -10.74 -0.51
C MET A 30 11.66 -10.21 0.92
N LEU A 31 11.30 -8.93 1.08
CA LEU A 31 11.13 -8.36 2.41
C LEU A 31 10.11 -9.19 3.18
N SER A 32 10.58 -9.78 4.27
CA SER A 32 9.70 -10.52 5.17
C SER A 32 8.75 -9.55 5.86
N THR A 33 7.60 -10.04 6.34
CA THR A 33 6.65 -9.22 7.10
C THR A 33 7.33 -8.48 8.24
N GLU A 34 8.34 -9.09 8.86
CA GLU A 34 9.16 -8.52 9.93
C GLU A 34 10.02 -7.34 9.46
N GLU A 35 10.61 -7.40 8.27
CA GLU A 35 11.41 -6.29 7.72
C GLU A 35 10.53 -5.12 7.30
N ILE A 36 9.36 -5.40 6.72
CA ILE A 36 8.37 -4.34 6.46
C ILE A 36 7.88 -3.77 7.80
N TYR A 37 7.72 -4.59 8.82
CA TYR A 37 7.40 -4.11 10.16
C TYR A 37 8.54 -3.27 10.75
N ASP A 38 9.81 -3.56 10.49
CA ASP A 38 10.92 -2.69 10.89
C ASP A 38 10.90 -1.38 10.07
N ILE A 39 10.76 -1.43 8.74
CA ILE A 39 10.76 -0.23 7.90
C ILE A 39 9.60 0.71 8.25
N PHE A 40 8.39 0.17 8.41
CA PHE A 40 7.18 0.96 8.68
C PHE A 40 6.95 1.18 10.18
N GLY A 41 7.47 0.32 11.06
CA GLY A 41 7.21 0.32 12.50
C GLY A 41 8.37 0.82 13.37
N LYS A 42 9.57 1.03 12.84
CA LYS A 42 10.73 1.49 13.62
C LYS A 42 10.54 2.93 14.10
N ARG A 43 9.96 3.04 15.31
CA ARG A 43 9.98 4.12 16.31
C ARG A 43 9.61 5.55 15.89
N VAL A 44 9.36 5.85 14.62
CA VAL A 44 9.09 7.22 14.12
C VAL A 44 7.64 7.41 13.66
N TYR A 45 6.95 6.34 13.27
CA TYR A 45 5.63 6.45 12.61
C TYR A 45 4.45 5.89 13.40
N GLY A 46 4.67 5.26 14.55
CA GLY A 46 3.58 4.81 15.44
C GLY A 46 3.16 3.34 15.28
N ALA A 47 2.05 2.97 15.93
CA ALA A 47 1.64 1.58 16.06
C ALA A 47 0.92 1.06 14.80
N ILE A 48 1.42 -0.04 14.26
CA ILE A 48 0.83 -0.73 13.11
C ILE A 48 -0.14 -1.80 13.61
N ARG A 49 -1.39 -1.72 13.16
CA ARG A 49 -2.43 -2.71 13.44
C ARG A 49 -2.28 -3.96 12.61
N GLN A 50 -2.00 -3.81 11.31
CA GLN A 50 -1.88 -4.94 10.39
C GLN A 50 -1.06 -4.58 9.15
N ILE A 51 -0.27 -5.54 8.66
CA ILE A 51 0.39 -5.48 7.35
C ILE A 51 -0.12 -6.64 6.49
N ARG A 52 -0.42 -6.37 5.22
CA ARG A 52 -0.78 -7.39 4.23
C ARG A 52 0.08 -7.23 2.98
N ILE A 53 0.86 -8.26 2.66
CA ILE A 53 1.75 -8.25 1.50
C ILE A 53 1.10 -9.04 0.37
N GLY A 54 1.20 -8.53 -0.85
CA GLY A 54 0.75 -9.25 -2.04
C GLY A 54 1.69 -10.40 -2.37
N ASN A 55 1.19 -11.63 -2.28
CA ASN A 55 1.93 -12.85 -2.62
C ASN A 55 1.68 -13.33 -4.06
N ARG A 56 0.58 -12.89 -4.69
CA ARG A 56 0.25 -13.32 -6.06
C ARG A 56 1.16 -12.66 -7.08
N PRO A 57 1.47 -13.31 -8.23
CA PRO A 57 2.37 -12.75 -9.25
C PRO A 57 1.97 -11.35 -9.76
N ASP A 58 0.68 -11.02 -9.73
CA ASP A 58 0.09 -9.73 -10.08
C ASP A 58 0.10 -8.69 -8.94
N THR A 59 0.34 -9.11 -7.69
CA THR A 59 0.35 -8.26 -6.48
C THR A 59 1.71 -8.24 -5.77
N ARG A 60 2.70 -9.02 -6.22
CA ARG A 60 4.07 -8.97 -5.71
C ARG A 60 4.64 -7.56 -5.81
N GLY A 61 5.37 -7.15 -4.77
CA GLY A 61 5.89 -5.79 -4.67
C GLY A 61 4.86 -4.74 -4.24
N THR A 62 3.67 -5.18 -3.78
CA THR A 62 2.66 -4.30 -3.17
C THR A 62 2.32 -4.75 -1.76
N ALA A 63 2.00 -3.79 -0.89
CA ALA A 63 1.55 -4.08 0.47
C ALA A 63 0.49 -3.07 0.93
N PHE A 64 -0.31 -3.48 1.90
CA PHE A 64 -1.22 -2.63 2.65
C PHE A 64 -0.73 -2.56 4.09
N VAL A 65 -0.59 -1.34 4.60
CA VAL A 65 -0.19 -1.08 5.98
C VAL A 65 -1.34 -0.34 6.66
N VAL A 66 -1.82 -0.86 7.78
CA VAL A 66 -2.91 -0.27 8.55
C VAL A 66 -2.33 0.27 9.86
N TYR A 67 -2.35 1.59 10.02
CA TYR A 67 -1.96 2.24 11.27
C TYR A 67 -3.14 2.35 12.24
N GLU A 68 -2.83 2.48 13.54
CA GLU A 68 -3.84 2.79 14.55
C GLU A 68 -4.31 4.24 14.45
N ASP A 69 -3.37 5.18 14.31
CA ASP A 69 -3.63 6.60 14.12
C ASP A 69 -3.54 7.03 12.65
N ILE A 70 -4.32 8.05 12.29
CA ILE A 70 -4.30 8.68 10.98
C ILE A 70 -3.11 9.65 10.81
N HIS A 71 -2.64 10.28 11.88
CA HIS A 71 -1.49 11.19 11.86
C HIS A 71 -0.19 10.41 11.58
N ASP A 72 -0.08 9.22 12.16
CA ASP A 72 0.97 8.22 11.94
C ASP A 72 1.05 7.83 10.46
N ALA A 73 -0.10 7.48 9.87
CA ALA A 73 -0.20 7.17 8.45
C ALA A 73 0.25 8.35 7.57
N LYS A 74 -0.11 9.58 7.93
CA LYS A 74 0.35 10.78 7.21
C LYS A 74 1.86 10.95 7.29
N ASN A 75 2.43 10.84 8.49
CA ASN A 75 3.87 10.96 8.69
C ASN A 75 4.64 9.91 7.89
N ALA A 76 4.13 8.67 7.86
CA ALA A 76 4.71 7.59 7.08
C ALA A 76 4.67 7.86 5.57
N VAL A 77 3.57 8.41 5.02
CA VAL A 77 3.51 8.79 3.60
C VAL A 77 4.56 9.84 3.27
N ASP A 78 4.64 10.91 4.06
CA ASP A 78 5.53 12.04 3.81
C ASP A 78 7.03 11.62 3.83
N HIS A 79 7.41 10.65 4.68
CA HIS A 79 8.81 10.24 4.83
C HIS A 79 9.21 8.97 4.06
N LEU A 80 8.30 8.01 3.90
CA LEU A 80 8.60 6.73 3.25
C LEU A 80 8.35 6.77 1.75
N SER A 81 7.57 7.74 1.25
CA SER A 81 7.42 7.95 -0.19
C SER A 81 8.74 8.47 -0.77
N GLY A 82 9.31 7.74 -1.74
CA GLY A 82 10.62 8.03 -2.29
C GLY A 82 11.79 7.53 -1.43
N PHE A 83 11.53 6.73 -0.40
CA PHE A 83 12.61 6.07 0.34
C PHE A 83 13.23 4.95 -0.50
N ASN A 84 14.56 4.91 -0.58
CA ASN A 84 15.27 3.90 -1.36
C ASN A 84 15.50 2.64 -0.51
N VAL A 85 14.85 1.54 -0.90
CA VAL A 85 15.07 0.21 -0.33
C VAL A 85 15.62 -0.70 -1.41
N CYS A 86 16.82 -1.22 -1.21
CA CYS A 86 17.50 -2.13 -2.14
C CYS A 86 17.55 -1.62 -3.59
N GLY A 87 17.80 -0.32 -3.79
CA GLY A 87 17.84 0.30 -5.11
C GLY A 87 16.46 0.58 -5.72
N ARG A 88 15.38 0.46 -4.94
CA ARG A 88 14.01 0.76 -5.36
C ARG A 88 13.40 1.84 -4.49
N TYR A 89 12.90 2.88 -5.15
CA TYR A 89 12.15 3.95 -4.49
C TYR A 89 10.75 3.47 -4.16
N LEU A 90 10.42 3.42 -2.88
CA LEU A 90 9.10 3.06 -2.41
C LEU A 90 8.08 4.12 -2.83
N ILE A 91 6.89 3.67 -3.18
CA ILE A 91 5.77 4.56 -3.48
C ILE A 91 4.69 4.28 -2.44
N VAL A 92 4.43 5.26 -1.57
CA VAL A 92 3.42 5.14 -0.51
C VAL A 92 2.26 6.06 -0.84
N LEU A 93 1.05 5.51 -0.87
CA LEU A 93 -0.17 6.23 -1.22
C LEU A 93 -1.25 5.98 -0.16
N TYR A 94 -2.16 6.93 0.04
CA TYR A 94 -3.35 6.68 0.83
C TYR A 94 -4.27 5.68 0.12
N TYR A 95 -4.85 4.76 0.89
CA TYR A 95 -5.84 3.84 0.37
C TYR A 95 -7.15 4.57 0.09
N GLN A 96 -7.52 4.64 -1.19
CA GLN A 96 -8.78 5.22 -1.64
C GLN A 96 -9.72 4.08 -2.09
N ALA A 97 -10.66 3.69 -1.22
CA ALA A 97 -11.56 2.56 -1.46
C ALA A 97 -12.35 2.70 -2.78
N ALA A 98 -12.90 3.88 -3.06
CA ALA A 98 -13.65 4.15 -4.28
C ALA A 98 -12.79 3.99 -5.55
N ARG A 99 -11.54 4.47 -5.54
CA ARG A 99 -10.63 4.32 -6.69
C ARG A 99 -10.14 2.89 -6.84
N MET A 100 -9.93 2.17 -5.74
CA MET A 100 -9.52 0.77 -5.78
C MET A 100 -10.65 -0.12 -6.30
N ALA A 101 -11.90 0.10 -5.87
CA ALA A 101 -13.06 -0.63 -6.40
C ALA A 101 -13.19 -0.46 -7.92
N LYS A 102 -13.12 0.79 -8.40
CA LYS A 102 -13.12 1.08 -9.84
C LYS A 102 -11.95 0.45 -10.59
N ARG A 103 -10.77 0.42 -9.97
CA ARG A 103 -9.58 -0.21 -10.56
C ARG A 103 -9.74 -1.72 -10.67
N THR A 104 -10.25 -2.39 -9.64
CA THR A 104 -10.53 -3.83 -9.66
C THR A 104 -11.53 -4.18 -10.75
N GLU A 105 -12.65 -3.45 -10.83
CA GLU A 105 -13.66 -3.66 -11.87
C GLU A 105 -13.07 -3.50 -13.29
N SER A 106 -12.28 -2.45 -13.51
CA SER A 106 -11.62 -2.22 -14.80
C SER A 106 -10.59 -3.30 -15.17
N LEU A 107 -9.94 -3.93 -14.18
CA LEU A 107 -9.00 -5.02 -14.40
C LEU A 107 -9.72 -6.33 -14.75
N GLU A 108 -10.85 -6.60 -14.11
CA GLU A 108 -11.70 -7.76 -14.42
C GLU A 108 -12.29 -7.65 -15.83
N GLN A 109 -12.79 -6.48 -16.22
CA GLN A 109 -13.27 -6.22 -17.59
C GLN A 109 -12.17 -6.47 -18.63
N LYS A 110 -10.97 -5.92 -18.41
CA LYS A 110 -9.82 -6.13 -19.32
C LYS A 110 -9.38 -7.59 -19.39
N ARG A 111 -9.45 -8.33 -18.28
CA ARG A 111 -9.15 -9.77 -18.28
C ARG A 111 -10.18 -10.55 -19.11
N ALA A 112 -11.46 -10.28 -18.92
CA ALA A 112 -12.53 -10.93 -19.67
C ALA A 112 -12.44 -10.64 -21.18
N GLU A 113 -12.15 -9.40 -21.56
CA GLU A 113 -11.94 -9.00 -22.96
C GLU A 113 -10.73 -9.69 -23.58
N LEU A 114 -9.61 -9.78 -22.85
CA LEU A 114 -8.42 -10.49 -23.31
C LEU A 114 -8.68 -11.99 -23.49
N GLU A 115 -9.44 -12.64 -22.61
CA GLU A 115 -9.82 -14.04 -22.77
C GLU A 115 -10.74 -14.25 -23.99
N ALA A 116 -11.71 -13.36 -24.20
CA ALA A 116 -12.59 -13.41 -25.36
C ALA A 116 -11.80 -13.24 -26.68
N LEU A 117 -10.84 -12.32 -26.70
CA LEU A 117 -9.97 -12.09 -27.86
C LEU A 117 -9.04 -13.29 -28.12
N LYS A 118 -8.43 -13.86 -27.06
CA LYS A 118 -7.61 -15.08 -27.16
C LYS A 118 -8.42 -16.26 -27.68
N ARG A 119 -9.67 -16.42 -27.22
CA ARG A 119 -10.57 -17.48 -27.69
C ARG A 119 -10.97 -17.31 -29.15
N ARG A 120 -11.17 -16.06 -29.60
CA ARG A 120 -11.42 -15.74 -31.02
C ARG A 120 -10.20 -15.94 -31.91
N ALA A 121 -9.00 -15.66 -31.41
CA ALA A 121 -7.76 -15.83 -32.17
C ALA A 121 -7.27 -17.29 -32.24
N ALA A 122 -7.77 -18.15 -31.35
CA ALA A 122 -7.44 -19.57 -31.30
C ALA A 122 -8.47 -20.47 -32.02
N ALA A 123 -9.52 -19.89 -32.61
CA ALA A 123 -10.52 -20.55 -33.44
C ALA A 123 -10.32 -20.18 -34.90
#